data_AF-A0A9J6E142-F1
#
_entry.id   AF-A0A9J6E142-F1
#
_cell.length_a   1.000
_cell.length_b   1.000
_cell.length_c   1.000
_cell.angle_alpha   90.00
_cell.angle_beta   90.00
_cell.angle_gamma   90.00
#
_symmetry.space_group_name_H-M   'P 1'
#
loop_
_entity.id
_entity.type
_entity.pdbx_description
1 polymer ?
#
loop_
_entity_poly.entity_id
_entity_poly.type
_entity_poly.pdbx_seq_one_letter_code
_entity_poly.pdbx_strand_id
1 'polypeptide(L)'
;MLTYSEIMNLWQQEQSTREEWESQARPIIELREQVTPEIMDLIQQQRVQFLCEGTLFTKYSAKGHRIKDKFWYCRLSPSQKVFHYGDCEENATPSLEELPHKLPVIEIRSLATGRECPYMKDTRKAKSTASLAFSLIPDSNQEPLNFVASNEKIFDYWTDGINALLGKKMVSKETKNDLETLLSMEIKLRLLDTEGVDIPESPPPLPKEPPNFDFCYEFK
;
A
#
# COMPACT_ATOMS: atom_id res chain seq x y z
N MET A 1 15.52 -15.40 -43.64
CA MET A 1 16.40 -15.07 -42.51
C MET A 1 15.63 -14.13 -41.61
N LEU A 2 15.51 -14.44 -40.33
CA LEU A 2 14.88 -13.55 -39.36
C LEU A 2 15.78 -12.33 -39.14
N THR A 3 15.17 -11.16 -39.04
CA THR A 3 15.83 -9.90 -38.68
C THR A 3 16.20 -9.92 -37.20
N TYR A 4 17.19 -9.10 -36.81
CA TYR A 4 17.59 -8.96 -35.41
C TYR A 4 16.43 -8.58 -34.48
N SER A 5 15.53 -7.71 -34.94
CA SER A 5 14.31 -7.34 -34.21
C SER A 5 13.35 -8.52 -34.04
N GLU A 6 13.19 -9.36 -35.06
CA GLU A 6 12.33 -10.55 -34.96
C GLU A 6 12.91 -11.59 -34.01
N ILE A 7 14.24 -11.78 -34.00
CA ILE A 7 14.92 -12.69 -33.06
C ILE A 7 14.75 -12.20 -31.62
N MET A 8 14.95 -10.89 -31.39
CA MET A 8 14.78 -10.29 -30.05
C MET A 8 13.34 -10.42 -29.54
N ASN A 9 12.35 -10.20 -30.41
CA ASN A 9 10.94 -10.36 -30.07
C ASN A 9 10.60 -11.83 -29.74
N LEU A 10 11.12 -12.79 -30.50
CA LEU A 10 10.93 -14.22 -30.23
C LEU A 10 11.50 -14.61 -28.87
N TRP A 11 12.70 -14.16 -28.53
CA TRP A 11 13.31 -14.43 -27.22
C TRP A 11 12.55 -13.79 -26.07
N GLN A 12 12.10 -12.54 -26.23
CA GLN A 12 11.26 -11.88 -25.23
C GLN A 12 9.93 -12.62 -25.03
N GLN A 13 9.33 -13.11 -26.12
CA GLN A 13 8.07 -13.84 -26.06
C GLN A 13 8.26 -15.22 -25.41
N GLU A 14 9.31 -15.96 -25.76
CA GLU A 14 9.65 -17.23 -25.11
C GLU A 14 9.91 -17.05 -23.62
N GLN A 15 10.70 -16.03 -23.25
CA GLN A 15 10.97 -15.71 -21.85
C GLN A 15 9.70 -15.34 -21.10
N SER A 16 8.86 -14.46 -21.65
CA SER A 16 7.58 -14.07 -21.03
C SER A 16 6.65 -15.26 -20.85
N THR A 17 6.58 -16.15 -21.84
CA THR A 17 5.72 -17.34 -21.79
C THR A 17 6.21 -18.33 -20.73
N ARG A 18 7.54 -18.50 -20.62
CA ARG A 18 8.15 -19.35 -19.60
C ARG A 18 7.93 -18.79 -18.19
N GLU A 19 8.15 -17.49 -18.01
CA GLU A 19 7.90 -16.81 -16.73
C GLU A 19 6.43 -16.91 -16.30
N GLU A 20 5.48 -16.81 -17.25
CA GLU A 20 4.05 -16.94 -16.96
C GLU A 20 3.65 -18.37 -16.57
N TRP A 21 4.23 -19.37 -17.23
CA TRP A 21 4.03 -20.78 -16.88
C TRP A 21 4.62 -21.13 -15.51
N GLU A 22 5.86 -20.74 -15.26
CA GLU A 22 6.55 -20.93 -13.98
C GLU A 22 5.76 -20.24 -12.86
N SER A 23 5.25 -19.02 -13.09
CA SER A 23 4.45 -18.28 -12.09
C SER A 23 3.16 -19.01 -11.64
N GLN A 24 2.65 -19.95 -12.44
CA GLN A 24 1.47 -20.75 -12.11
C GLN A 24 1.81 -22.09 -11.44
N ALA A 25 3.09 -22.46 -11.35
CA ALA A 25 3.51 -23.68 -10.69
C ALA A 25 3.12 -23.65 -9.20
N ARG A 26 2.58 -24.77 -8.70
CA ARG A 26 2.12 -24.88 -7.31
C ARG A 26 3.19 -24.47 -6.27
N PRO A 27 4.47 -24.87 -6.39
CA PRO A 27 5.50 -24.41 -5.45
C PRO A 27 5.70 -22.89 -5.46
N ILE A 28 5.52 -22.23 -6.60
CA ILE A 28 5.64 -20.78 -6.73
C ILE A 28 4.43 -20.07 -6.12
N ILE A 29 3.23 -20.62 -6.27
CA ILE A 29 2.02 -20.10 -5.60
C ILE A 29 2.17 -20.23 -4.08
N GLU A 30 2.59 -21.39 -3.59
CA GLU A 30 2.82 -21.63 -2.16
C GLU A 30 3.89 -20.67 -1.60
N LEU A 31 4.98 -20.44 -2.35
CA LEU A 31 6.01 -19.46 -1.99
C LEU A 31 5.44 -18.04 -1.96
N ARG A 32 4.63 -17.65 -2.95
CA ARG A 32 3.94 -16.34 -2.98
C ARG A 32 3.09 -16.13 -1.74
N GLU A 33 2.32 -17.12 -1.33
CA GLU A 33 1.48 -17.04 -0.13
C GLU A 33 2.31 -16.90 1.14
N GLN A 34 3.43 -17.60 1.26
CA GLN A 34 4.34 -17.51 2.41
C GLN A 34 4.99 -16.13 2.55
N VAL A 35 5.28 -15.48 1.42
CA VAL A 35 6.04 -14.22 1.36
C VAL A 35 5.12 -13.00 1.41
N THR A 36 3.85 -13.16 0.99
CA THR A 36 2.84 -12.10 0.97
C THR A 36 2.74 -11.31 2.30
N PRO A 37 2.75 -11.94 3.50
CA PRO A 37 2.68 -11.19 4.76
C PRO A 37 3.83 -10.21 4.96
N GLU A 38 5.07 -10.61 4.66
CA GLU A 38 6.26 -9.76 4.79
C GLU A 38 6.19 -8.55 3.85
N ILE A 39 5.78 -8.78 2.60
CA ILE A 39 5.59 -7.70 1.62
C ILE A 39 4.47 -6.75 2.05
N MET A 40 3.37 -7.28 2.61
CA MET A 40 2.28 -6.46 3.13
C MET A 40 2.71 -5.61 4.32
N ASP A 41 3.56 -6.13 5.21
CA ASP A 41 4.13 -5.38 6.33
C ASP A 41 5.03 -4.23 5.83
N LEU A 42 5.82 -4.48 4.77
CA LEU A 42 6.63 -3.44 4.13
C LEU A 42 5.77 -2.32 3.54
N ILE A 43 4.69 -2.68 2.82
CA ILE A 43 3.74 -1.70 2.28
C ILE A 43 3.10 -0.90 3.42
N GLN A 44 2.70 -1.57 4.49
CA GLN A 44 2.11 -0.92 5.67
C GLN A 44 3.07 0.10 6.28
N GLN A 45 4.35 -0.26 6.47
CA GLN A 45 5.37 0.66 6.98
C GLN A 45 5.51 1.89 6.08
N GLN A 46 5.53 1.69 4.76
CA GLN A 46 5.59 2.79 3.80
C GLN A 46 4.36 3.71 3.91
N ARG A 47 3.14 3.16 4.03
CA ARG A 47 1.91 3.97 4.15
C ARG A 47 1.92 4.80 5.43
N VAL A 48 2.35 4.21 6.55
CA VAL A 48 2.46 4.94 7.81
C VAL A 48 3.55 6.02 7.74
N GLN A 49 4.67 5.73 7.08
CA GLN A 49 5.72 6.73 6.85
C GLN A 49 5.21 7.91 6.00
N PHE A 50 4.42 7.63 4.96
CA PHE A 50 3.79 8.68 4.14
C PHE A 50 2.86 9.59 4.97
N LEU A 51 2.10 9.01 5.92
CA LEU A 51 1.32 9.80 6.86
C LEU A 51 2.21 10.66 7.77
N CYS A 52 3.35 10.13 8.22
CA CYS A 52 4.32 10.86 9.04
C CYS A 52 4.96 12.03 8.31
N GLU A 53 5.26 11.89 7.01
CA GLU A 53 5.73 12.98 6.14
C GLU A 53 4.67 14.08 6.09
N GLY A 54 3.42 13.70 5.83
CA GLY A 54 2.27 14.60 5.81
C GLY A 54 1.87 15.01 4.41
N THR A 55 0.73 15.69 4.31
CA THR A 55 0.19 16.13 3.02
C THR A 55 -0.54 17.47 3.16
N LEU A 56 -0.38 18.30 2.13
CA LEU A 56 -1.14 19.53 1.98
C LEU A 56 -2.47 19.25 1.27
N PHE A 57 -3.56 19.70 1.88
CA PHE A 57 -4.91 19.57 1.40
C PHE A 57 -5.52 20.93 1.06
N THR A 58 -6.40 20.98 0.06
CA THR A 58 -7.17 22.20 -0.23
C THR A 58 -8.42 22.26 0.64
N LYS A 59 -8.79 23.46 1.11
CA LYS A 59 -10.03 23.66 1.85
C LYS A 59 -11.25 23.64 0.94
N TYR A 60 -12.36 23.14 1.46
CA TYR A 60 -13.66 23.13 0.80
C TYR A 60 -14.68 23.89 1.65
N SER A 61 -15.57 24.63 0.99
CA SER A 61 -16.69 25.30 1.64
C SER A 61 -17.74 24.28 2.10
N ALA A 62 -18.63 24.69 3.01
CA ALA A 62 -19.77 23.88 3.44
C ALA A 62 -20.69 23.43 2.27
N LYS A 63 -20.63 24.12 1.12
CA LYS A 63 -21.35 23.77 -0.10
C LYS A 63 -20.59 22.79 -1.01
N GLY A 64 -19.42 22.32 -0.59
CA GLY A 64 -18.57 21.38 -1.34
C GLY A 64 -17.72 22.01 -2.45
N HIS A 65 -17.65 23.34 -2.52
CA HIS A 65 -16.78 24.03 -3.48
C HIS A 65 -15.38 24.21 -2.92
N ARG A 66 -14.36 23.90 -3.74
CA ARG A 66 -12.95 24.18 -3.45
C ARG A 66 -12.78 25.68 -3.19
N ILE A 67 -12.14 26.04 -2.08
CA ILE A 67 -11.79 27.41 -1.74
C ILE A 67 -10.43 27.70 -2.36
N LYS A 68 -10.36 28.73 -3.19
CA LYS A 68 -9.13 29.12 -3.88
C LYS A 68 -8.10 29.64 -2.87
N ASP A 69 -6.83 29.27 -3.06
CA ASP A 69 -5.68 29.77 -2.30
C ASP A 69 -5.81 29.58 -0.76
N LYS A 70 -6.52 28.52 -0.35
CA LYS A 70 -6.70 28.14 1.06
C LYS A 70 -6.37 26.67 1.24
N PHE A 71 -5.30 26.42 1.98
CA PHE A 71 -4.79 25.09 2.23
C PHE A 71 -4.68 24.81 3.73
N TRP A 72 -4.56 23.54 4.05
CA TRP A 72 -4.28 23.06 5.38
C TRP A 72 -3.40 21.83 5.28
N TYR A 73 -2.56 21.62 6.27
CA TYR A 73 -1.61 20.53 6.30
C TYR A 73 -2.00 19.54 7.40
N CYS A 74 -1.84 18.25 7.13
CA CYS A 74 -2.04 17.19 8.12
C CYS A 74 -0.90 16.18 8.03
N ARG A 75 -0.38 15.77 9.19
CA ARG A 75 0.64 14.72 9.32
C ARG A 75 0.49 13.94 10.60
N LEU A 76 0.95 12.69 10.58
CA LEU A 76 1.04 11.84 11.75
C LEU A 76 2.32 12.14 12.52
N SER A 77 2.25 12.09 13.85
CA SER A 77 3.44 12.15 14.71
C SER A 77 4.36 10.93 14.44
N PRO A 78 5.69 11.04 14.55
CA PRO A 78 6.60 9.89 14.43
C PRO A 78 6.29 8.74 15.39
N SER A 79 5.64 9.05 16.52
CA SER A 79 5.16 8.04 17.48
C SER A 79 3.94 7.24 17.01
N GLN A 80 3.34 7.60 15.87
CA GLN A 80 2.13 7.03 15.28
C GLN A 80 0.87 7.16 16.15
N LYS A 81 0.85 8.11 17.10
CA LYS A 81 -0.23 8.27 18.08
C LYS A 81 -1.13 9.47 17.89
N VAL A 82 -0.68 10.50 17.16
CA VAL A 82 -1.43 11.77 17.05
C VAL A 82 -1.31 12.32 15.64
N PHE A 83 -2.43 12.70 15.03
CA PHE A 83 -2.45 13.54 13.83
C PHE A 83 -2.36 15.01 14.23
N HIS A 84 -1.41 15.71 13.65
CA HIS A 84 -1.23 17.15 13.78
C HIS A 84 -1.73 17.82 12.52
N TYR A 85 -2.54 18.88 12.65
CA TYR A 85 -3.08 19.59 11.50
C TYR A 85 -3.33 21.07 11.77
N GLY A 86 -3.42 21.85 10.68
CA GLY A 86 -3.54 23.29 10.75
C GLY A 86 -3.55 23.97 9.40
N ASP A 87 -3.89 25.25 9.40
CA ASP A 87 -3.89 26.08 8.20
C ASP A 87 -2.46 26.31 7.72
N CYS A 88 -2.27 26.27 6.40
CA CYS A 88 -0.94 26.31 5.79
C CYS A 88 -0.99 27.02 4.43
N GLU A 89 0.13 27.60 4.03
CA GLU A 89 0.32 28.14 2.67
C GLU A 89 0.66 27.01 1.68
N GLU A 90 0.51 27.27 0.37
CA GLU A 90 0.59 26.27 -0.70
C GLU A 90 1.96 25.55 -0.79
N ASN A 91 3.04 26.20 -0.34
CA ASN A 91 4.41 25.67 -0.43
C ASN A 91 5.09 25.50 0.93
N ALA A 92 4.33 25.61 2.02
CA ALA A 92 4.87 25.43 3.36
C ALA A 92 4.78 23.95 3.77
N THR A 93 5.85 23.44 4.37
CA THR A 93 5.89 22.12 5.02
C THR A 93 6.08 22.35 6.52
N PRO A 94 4.99 22.55 7.27
CA PRO A 94 5.07 22.91 8.69
C PRO A 94 5.62 21.74 9.51
N SER A 95 6.44 22.10 10.49
CA SER A 95 6.85 21.22 11.58
C SER A 95 5.67 20.83 12.47
N LEU A 96 5.85 19.80 13.29
CA LEU A 96 4.80 19.31 14.19
C LEU A 96 4.34 20.35 15.23
N GLU A 97 5.23 21.29 15.58
CA GLU A 97 5.00 22.33 16.59
C GLU A 97 4.19 23.52 16.04
N GLU A 98 4.30 23.77 14.74
CA GLU A 98 3.57 24.84 14.04
C GLU A 98 2.10 24.48 13.79
N LEU A 99 1.74 23.19 13.91
CA LEU A 99 0.39 22.69 13.71
C LEU A 99 -0.40 22.75 15.03
N PRO A 100 -1.41 23.64 15.16
CA PRO A 100 -2.07 23.92 16.43
C PRO A 100 -3.05 22.83 16.87
N HIS A 101 -3.61 22.07 15.93
CA HIS A 101 -4.66 21.09 16.22
C HIS A 101 -4.11 19.67 16.25
N LYS A 102 -4.68 18.86 17.16
CA LYS A 102 -4.25 17.49 17.42
C LYS A 102 -5.45 16.58 17.51
N LEU A 103 -5.37 15.43 16.83
CA LEU A 103 -6.34 14.34 16.91
C LEU A 103 -5.59 13.04 17.29
N PRO A 104 -5.72 12.55 18.53
CA PRO A 104 -5.15 11.28 18.92
C PRO A 104 -5.72 10.12 18.09
N VAL A 105 -4.87 9.23 17.61
CA VAL A 105 -5.26 8.05 16.81
C VAL A 105 -6.21 7.14 17.60
N ILE A 106 -6.00 7.03 18.91
CA ILE A 106 -6.86 6.24 19.79
C ILE A 106 -8.29 6.77 19.89
N GLU A 107 -8.52 8.05 19.58
CA GLU A 107 -9.88 8.63 19.58
C GLU A 107 -10.61 8.37 18.26
N ILE A 108 -9.94 7.82 17.23
CA ILE A 108 -10.55 7.57 15.92
C ILE A 108 -11.32 6.25 15.96
N ARG A 109 -12.64 6.35 15.87
CA ARG A 109 -13.55 5.20 15.79
C ARG A 109 -13.49 4.52 14.43
N SER A 110 -13.64 5.32 13.38
CA SER A 110 -13.75 4.79 12.02
C SER A 110 -13.35 5.80 10.96
N LEU A 111 -12.92 5.26 9.82
CA LEU A 111 -12.70 5.99 8.58
C LEU A 111 -13.97 5.87 7.73
N ALA A 112 -14.52 7.00 7.29
CA ALA A 112 -15.57 7.05 6.27
C ALA A 112 -14.99 7.53 4.95
N THR A 113 -15.51 7.03 3.83
CA THR A 113 -15.06 7.42 2.50
C THR A 113 -16.23 7.81 1.60
N GLY A 114 -15.96 8.71 0.66
CA GLY A 114 -16.91 9.24 -0.30
C GLY A 114 -18.27 9.64 0.28
N ARG A 115 -19.35 8.97 -0.14
CA ARG A 115 -20.72 9.33 0.27
C ARG A 115 -21.03 8.99 1.73
N GLU A 116 -20.21 8.16 2.36
CA GLU A 116 -20.36 7.85 3.79
C GLU A 116 -19.85 9.00 4.66
N CYS A 117 -19.04 9.89 4.10
CA CYS A 117 -18.56 11.08 4.79
C CYS A 117 -19.74 11.98 5.18
N PRO A 118 -19.86 12.40 6.46
CA PRO A 118 -20.98 13.20 6.93
C PRO A 118 -21.21 14.50 6.13
N TYR A 119 -20.13 15.14 5.69
CA TYR A 119 -20.17 16.39 4.92
C TYR A 119 -20.53 16.22 3.44
N MET A 120 -20.65 14.98 2.93
CA MET A 120 -20.94 14.68 1.51
C MET A 120 -22.33 14.07 1.27
N LYS A 121 -23.13 13.85 2.34
CA LYS A 121 -24.42 13.14 2.27
C LYS A 121 -25.49 13.82 1.40
N ASP A 122 -25.51 15.15 1.34
CA ASP A 122 -26.59 15.90 0.66
C ASP A 122 -26.21 16.51 -0.70
N THR A 123 -24.96 16.36 -1.13
CA THR A 123 -24.45 17.07 -2.31
C THR A 123 -24.64 16.25 -3.59
N ARG A 124 -25.88 16.22 -4.13
CA ARG A 124 -26.22 15.52 -5.40
C ARG A 124 -25.35 15.91 -6.61
N LYS A 125 -24.59 17.01 -6.53
CA LYS A 125 -23.76 17.59 -7.59
C LYS A 125 -22.25 17.39 -7.43
N ALA A 126 -21.75 16.81 -6.33
CA ALA A 126 -20.31 16.68 -6.06
C ALA A 126 -19.74 15.29 -6.41
N LYS A 127 -20.17 14.69 -7.54
CA LYS A 127 -19.78 13.32 -7.92
C LYS A 127 -18.25 13.11 -8.01
N SER A 128 -17.51 14.08 -8.53
CA SER A 128 -16.05 13.97 -8.70
C SER A 128 -15.26 14.22 -7.41
N THR A 129 -15.70 15.15 -6.57
CA THR A 129 -15.04 15.42 -5.28
C THR A 129 -15.29 14.30 -4.28
N ALA A 130 -16.44 13.63 -4.36
CA ALA A 130 -16.79 12.54 -3.47
C ALA A 130 -15.88 11.31 -3.63
N SER A 131 -15.30 11.04 -4.79
CA SER A 131 -14.40 9.88 -4.93
C SER A 131 -13.06 10.04 -4.21
N LEU A 132 -12.67 11.29 -3.87
CA LEU A 132 -11.42 11.62 -3.18
C LEU A 132 -11.64 12.09 -1.73
N ALA A 133 -12.89 11.99 -1.26
CA ALA A 133 -13.32 12.45 0.04
C ALA A 133 -13.19 11.34 1.09
N PHE A 134 -12.64 11.67 2.26
CA PHE A 134 -12.63 10.77 3.41
C PHE A 134 -12.73 11.54 4.73
N SER A 135 -13.09 10.86 5.81
CA SER A 135 -13.25 11.48 7.13
C SER A 135 -12.81 10.55 8.24
N LEU A 136 -12.08 11.11 9.21
CA LEU A 136 -11.82 10.45 10.49
C LEU A 136 -12.96 10.79 11.44
N ILE A 137 -13.68 9.78 11.89
CA ILE A 137 -14.81 9.91 12.81
C ILE A 137 -14.31 9.60 14.22
N PRO A 138 -14.25 10.58 15.13
CA PRO A 138 -13.89 10.34 16.52
C PRO A 138 -14.94 9.51 17.27
N ASP A 139 -14.55 8.85 18.36
CA ASP A 139 -15.47 8.19 19.31
C ASP A 139 -16.29 9.19 20.13
N SER A 140 -15.77 10.40 20.32
CA SER A 140 -16.43 11.49 21.03
C SER A 140 -17.46 12.19 20.13
N ASN A 141 -18.31 13.04 20.72
CA ASN A 141 -19.22 13.92 19.96
C ASN A 141 -18.49 15.08 19.23
N GLN A 142 -17.17 14.97 19.02
CA GLN A 142 -16.40 15.94 18.25
C GLN A 142 -16.74 15.85 16.76
N GLU A 143 -16.53 16.95 16.05
CA GLU A 143 -16.73 16.97 14.61
C GLU A 143 -15.72 16.06 13.90
N PRO A 144 -16.16 15.30 12.87
CA PRO A 144 -15.26 14.52 12.05
C PRO A 144 -14.20 15.39 11.37
N LEU A 145 -12.96 14.89 11.31
CA LEU A 145 -11.91 15.53 10.54
C LEU A 145 -12.06 15.14 9.07
N ASN A 146 -12.42 16.11 8.23
CA ASN A 146 -12.82 15.89 6.84
C ASN A 146 -11.69 16.21 5.87
N PHE A 147 -11.46 15.34 4.89
CA PHE A 147 -10.37 15.43 3.93
C PHE A 147 -10.87 15.29 2.50
N VAL A 148 -10.22 16.01 1.58
CA VAL A 148 -10.37 15.76 0.14
C VAL A 148 -8.98 15.68 -0.45
N ALA A 149 -8.57 14.48 -0.84
CA ALA A 149 -7.29 14.25 -1.49
C ALA A 149 -7.20 15.01 -2.82
N SER A 150 -5.99 15.40 -3.21
CA SER A 150 -5.75 16.09 -4.49
C SER A 150 -5.75 15.14 -5.68
N ASN A 151 -5.50 13.84 -5.46
CA ASN A 151 -5.57 12.78 -6.47
C ASN A 151 -5.85 11.41 -5.83
N GLU A 152 -6.10 10.41 -6.68
CA GLU A 152 -6.41 9.03 -6.29
C GLU A 152 -5.27 8.37 -5.51
N LYS A 153 -4.02 8.60 -5.88
CA LYS A 153 -2.85 8.03 -5.18
C LYS A 153 -2.76 8.50 -3.73
N ILE A 154 -2.95 9.80 -3.49
CA ILE A 154 -2.95 10.37 -2.14
C ILE A 154 -4.14 9.83 -1.35
N PHE A 155 -5.31 9.71 -1.99
CA PHE A 155 -6.49 9.10 -1.35
C PHE A 155 -6.19 7.66 -0.90
N ASP A 156 -5.65 6.83 -1.79
CA ASP A 156 -5.29 5.44 -1.53
C ASP A 156 -4.26 5.34 -0.40
N TYR A 157 -3.19 6.15 -0.47
CA TYR A 157 -2.13 6.12 0.55
C TYR A 157 -2.64 6.55 1.93
N TRP A 158 -3.47 7.61 1.99
CA TRP A 158 -4.03 8.07 3.26
C TRP A 158 -5.01 7.05 3.84
N THR A 159 -5.94 6.55 3.04
CA THR A 159 -6.95 5.59 3.51
C THR A 159 -6.33 4.27 3.93
N ASP A 160 -5.34 3.76 3.21
CA ASP A 160 -4.59 2.56 3.61
C ASP A 160 -3.76 2.80 4.88
N GLY A 161 -3.03 3.92 4.97
CA GLY A 161 -2.26 4.24 6.16
C GLY A 161 -3.14 4.37 7.40
N ILE A 162 -4.31 5.00 7.27
CA ILE A 162 -5.29 5.09 8.37
C ILE A 162 -5.86 3.71 8.71
N ASN A 163 -6.21 2.89 7.72
CA ASN A 163 -6.68 1.52 7.96
C ASN A 163 -5.63 0.70 8.70
N ALA A 164 -4.36 0.79 8.30
CA ALA A 164 -3.24 0.13 8.97
C ALA A 164 -3.12 0.56 10.45
N LEU A 165 -3.20 1.86 10.74
CA LEU A 165 -3.19 2.36 12.12
C LEU A 165 -4.37 1.84 12.96
N LEU A 166 -5.52 1.62 12.32
CA LEU A 166 -6.73 1.08 12.95
C LEU A 166 -6.75 -0.47 12.98
N GLY A 167 -5.67 -1.14 12.56
CA GLY A 167 -5.61 -2.60 12.49
C GLY A 167 -6.55 -3.22 11.45
N LYS A 168 -6.97 -2.45 10.44
CA LYS A 168 -7.83 -2.86 9.33
C LYS A 168 -7.00 -3.18 8.10
N LYS A 169 -7.56 -4.00 7.21
CA LYS A 169 -6.93 -4.34 5.94
C LYS A 169 -6.82 -3.12 5.03
N MET A 170 -5.66 -2.96 4.40
CA MET A 170 -5.45 -2.04 3.28
C MET A 170 -6.06 -2.66 2.02
N VAL A 171 -6.90 -1.90 1.30
CA VAL A 171 -7.76 -2.43 0.22
C VAL A 171 -7.71 -1.61 -1.06
N SER A 172 -6.92 -0.53 -1.06
CA SER A 172 -6.83 0.38 -2.19
C SER A 172 -6.24 -0.27 -3.44
N LYS A 173 -6.32 0.45 -4.56
CA LYS A 173 -5.70 0.03 -5.81
C LYS A 173 -4.18 0.07 -5.69
N GLU A 174 -3.63 1.12 -5.08
CA GLU A 174 -2.19 1.23 -4.90
C GLU A 174 -1.61 0.11 -4.02
N THR A 175 -2.31 -0.33 -2.96
CA THR A 175 -1.84 -1.48 -2.16
C THR A 175 -1.76 -2.76 -3.00
N LYS A 176 -2.74 -3.00 -3.88
CA LYS A 176 -2.72 -4.18 -4.76
C LYS A 176 -1.59 -4.10 -5.78
N ASN A 177 -1.39 -2.93 -6.39
CA ASN A 177 -0.32 -2.71 -7.36
C ASN A 177 1.07 -2.89 -6.72
N ASP A 178 1.28 -2.30 -5.54
CA ASP A 178 2.55 -2.41 -4.82
C ASP A 178 2.79 -3.86 -4.40
N LEU A 179 1.76 -4.56 -3.88
CA LEU A 179 1.87 -5.98 -3.52
C LEU A 179 2.26 -6.83 -4.72
N GLU A 180 1.56 -6.67 -5.85
CA GLU A 180 1.85 -7.43 -7.07
C GLU A 180 3.28 -7.18 -7.56
N THR A 181 3.70 -5.91 -7.59
CA THR A 181 5.03 -5.51 -8.07
C THR A 181 6.13 -6.09 -7.17
N LEU A 182 6.03 -5.86 -5.86
CA LEU A 182 7.04 -6.28 -4.89
C LEU A 182 7.10 -7.81 -4.79
N LEU A 183 5.94 -8.48 -4.76
CA LEU A 183 5.88 -9.94 -4.73
C LEU A 183 6.46 -10.54 -6.00
N SER A 184 6.17 -9.97 -7.18
CA SER A 184 6.75 -10.42 -8.44
C SER A 184 8.27 -10.33 -8.43
N MET A 185 8.82 -9.18 -8.00
CA MET A 185 10.26 -8.99 -7.87
C MET A 185 10.88 -9.97 -6.87
N GLU A 186 10.28 -10.14 -5.71
CA GLU A 186 10.78 -11.01 -4.64
C GLU A 186 10.80 -12.49 -5.06
N ILE A 187 9.76 -12.94 -5.76
CA ILE A 187 9.72 -14.30 -6.32
C ILE A 187 10.78 -14.47 -7.39
N LYS A 188 10.94 -13.51 -8.31
CA LYS A 188 11.99 -13.56 -9.32
C LYS A 188 13.39 -13.68 -8.70
N LEU A 189 13.66 -12.93 -7.62
CA LEU A 189 14.93 -13.02 -6.89
C LEU A 189 15.16 -14.42 -6.30
N ARG A 190 14.13 -15.03 -5.68
CA ARG A 190 14.25 -16.39 -5.12
C ARG A 190 14.37 -17.48 -6.18
N LEU A 191 13.89 -17.25 -7.39
CA LEU A 191 13.97 -18.20 -8.51
C LEU A 191 15.28 -18.12 -9.30
N LEU A 192 16.16 -17.16 -9.01
CA LEU A 192 17.46 -17.04 -9.69
C LEU A 192 18.30 -18.31 -9.57
N ASP A 193 18.29 -18.97 -8.42
CA ASP A 193 19.05 -20.22 -8.19
C ASP A 193 18.47 -21.42 -8.95
N THR A 194 17.23 -21.30 -9.44
CA THR A 194 16.51 -22.35 -10.19
C THR A 194 16.41 -22.04 -11.68
N GLU A 195 17.12 -21.01 -12.16
CA GLU A 195 17.05 -20.62 -13.56
C GLU A 195 17.52 -21.74 -14.50
N GLY A 196 16.66 -22.13 -15.45
CA GLY A 196 16.93 -23.21 -16.40
C GLY A 196 16.70 -24.62 -15.84
N VAL A 197 16.16 -24.75 -14.63
CA VAL A 197 15.73 -26.02 -14.05
C VAL A 197 14.22 -26.16 -14.20
N ASP A 198 13.76 -27.32 -14.66
CA ASP A 198 12.33 -27.63 -14.73
C ASP A 198 11.75 -27.75 -13.32
N ILE A 199 10.79 -26.88 -12.98
CA ILE A 199 10.12 -26.89 -11.69
C ILE A 199 9.10 -28.03 -11.67
N PRO A 200 9.25 -29.04 -10.80
CA PRO A 200 8.33 -30.16 -10.75
C PRO A 200 6.95 -29.72 -10.21
N GLU A 201 5.87 -30.26 -10.78
CA GLU A 201 4.50 -29.97 -10.32
C GLU A 201 4.22 -30.50 -8.90
N SER A 202 4.92 -31.58 -8.52
CA SER A 202 4.79 -32.20 -7.20
C SER A 202 6.14 -32.25 -6.50
N PRO A 203 6.18 -32.02 -5.17
CA PRO A 203 7.42 -32.14 -4.41
C PRO A 203 8.01 -33.55 -4.59
N PRO A 204 9.31 -33.69 -4.89
CA PRO A 204 9.97 -34.99 -4.92
C PRO A 204 9.80 -35.72 -3.59
N PRO A 205 9.69 -37.07 -3.59
CA PRO A 205 9.52 -37.82 -2.36
C PRO A 205 10.73 -37.65 -1.45
N LEU A 206 10.48 -37.29 -0.19
CA LEU A 206 11.53 -37.22 0.82
C LEU A 206 12.09 -38.64 1.05
N PRO A 207 13.41 -38.85 0.92
CA PRO A 207 14.02 -40.14 1.22
C PRO A 207 13.86 -40.46 2.71
N LYS A 208 13.92 -41.75 3.06
CA LYS A 208 13.96 -42.17 4.47
C LYS A 208 15.20 -41.60 5.14
N GLU A 209 15.08 -41.34 6.43
CA GLU A 209 16.23 -40.93 7.24
C GLU A 209 17.38 -41.96 7.09
N PRO A 210 18.64 -41.48 7.02
CA PRO A 210 19.78 -42.37 7.02
C PRO A 210 19.80 -43.28 8.26
N PRO A 211 20.35 -44.49 8.17
CA PRO A 211 20.38 -45.44 9.27
C PRO A 211 21.28 -45.00 10.44
N ASN A 212 22.16 -44.02 10.23
CA ASN A 212 23.05 -43.45 11.23
C ASN A 212 23.32 -41.96 10.93
N PHE A 213 23.99 -41.29 11.86
CA PHE A 213 24.45 -39.90 11.73
C PHE A 213 25.97 -39.82 11.60
N ASP A 214 26.60 -40.85 11.02
CA ASP A 214 28.04 -40.88 10.76
C ASP A 214 28.33 -40.09 9.48
N PHE A 215 28.40 -38.77 9.61
CA PHE A 215 28.54 -37.87 8.46
C PHE A 215 29.86 -38.08 7.72
N CYS A 216 29.82 -38.09 6.38
CA CYS A 216 31.01 -38.25 5.53
C CYS A 216 32.00 -37.08 5.60
N TYR A 217 31.58 -35.94 6.16
CA TYR A 217 32.37 -34.72 6.28
C TYR A 217 32.18 -34.13 7.67
N GLU A 218 33.27 -33.61 8.23
CA GLU A 218 33.23 -32.79 9.44
C GLU A 218 32.97 -31.33 9.06
N PHE A 219 31.96 -30.71 9.66
CA PHE A 219 31.79 -29.26 9.60
C PHE A 219 32.87 -28.61 10.47
N LYS A 220 33.77 -27.84 9.85
CA LYS A 220 34.74 -27.00 10.56
C LYS A 220 34.14 -25.66 10.94
#